data_AF-J4XFG9-F1
#
_entry.id   AF-J4XFG9-F1
#
_cell.length_a   1.000
_cell.length_b   1.000
_cell.length_c   1.000
_cell.angle_alpha   90.00
_cell.angle_beta   90.00
_cell.angle_gamma   90.00
#
_symmetry.space_group_name_H-M   'P 1'
#
loop_
_entity.id
_entity.type
_entity.pdbx_description
1 polymer ?
#
loop_
_entity_poly.entity_id
_entity_poly.type
_entity_poly.pdbx_seq_one_letter_code
_entity_poly.pdbx_strand_id
1 'polypeptide(L)'
;MTGKKAIAGAAIAIAAILCAGAATHEGGKNAVLVEEVYVVKPGDTLWGISETYLRKNTGTRRYILEYKEGIYENNPWLVERKGLIQPGDQLVLTYWKKGDTP
;
A
#
# COMPACT_ATOMS: atom_id res chain seq x y z
N MET A 1 -19.80 -11.93 -32.50
CA MET A 1 -18.34 -11.83 -32.23
C MET A 1 -17.90 -10.50 -32.80
N THR A 2 -17.33 -9.54 -32.08
CA THR A 2 -16.12 -9.63 -31.26
C THR A 2 -16.05 -8.43 -30.32
N GLY A 3 -15.81 -8.68 -29.04
CA GLY A 3 -15.76 -7.67 -27.99
C GLY A 3 -14.62 -6.68 -28.16
N LYS A 4 -14.95 -5.39 -28.07
CA LYS A 4 -13.97 -4.34 -27.78
C LYS A 4 -13.85 -4.25 -26.26
N LYS A 5 -12.84 -4.95 -25.72
CA LYS A 5 -12.39 -4.77 -24.34
C LYS A 5 -12.00 -3.30 -24.18
N ALA A 6 -12.77 -2.56 -23.39
CA ALA A 6 -12.38 -1.22 -22.98
C ALA A 6 -11.12 -1.35 -22.11
N ILE A 7 -9.99 -0.98 -22.69
CA ILE A 7 -8.74 -0.69 -21.99
C ILE A 7 -8.97 0.67 -21.32
N ALA A 8 -9.29 0.69 -20.03
CA ALA A 8 -9.31 1.92 -19.23
C ALA A 8 -9.27 1.57 -17.74
N GLY A 9 -8.28 2.11 -17.02
CA GLY A 9 -8.26 2.10 -15.56
C GLY A 9 -6.98 1.57 -14.89
N ALA A 10 -5.79 1.83 -15.46
CA ALA A 10 -4.53 1.64 -14.74
C ALA A 10 -3.83 3.00 -14.60
N ALA A 11 -4.40 3.88 -13.78
CA ALA A 11 -3.71 5.08 -13.30
C ALA A 11 -3.27 4.81 -11.85
N ILE A 12 -1.99 4.53 -11.66
CA ILE A 12 -1.35 4.48 -10.33
C ILE A 12 -1.05 5.94 -9.97
N ALA A 13 -1.75 6.50 -8.98
CA ALA A 13 -1.44 7.83 -8.48
C ALA A 13 -0.17 7.76 -7.61
N ILE A 14 0.77 8.68 -7.87
CA ILE A 14 2.17 8.64 -7.42
C ILE A 14 2.32 8.98 -5.93
N ALA A 15 3.36 8.39 -5.32
CA ALA A 15 3.68 8.39 -3.89
C ALA A 15 4.36 9.67 -3.37
N ALA A 16 4.05 10.06 -2.12
CA ALA A 16 4.85 11.01 -1.34
C ALA A 16 5.95 10.26 -0.59
N ILE A 17 7.18 10.80 -0.60
CA ILE A 17 8.35 10.19 0.06
C ILE A 17 8.71 11.03 1.29
N LEU A 18 8.61 10.44 2.49
CA LEU A 18 9.01 11.08 3.74
C LEU A 18 10.29 10.42 4.27
N CYS A 19 11.35 11.21 4.48
CA CYS A 19 12.62 10.76 5.04
C CYS A 19 12.53 10.62 6.58
N ALA A 20 11.72 9.69 7.09
CA ALA A 20 11.63 9.41 8.52
C ALA A 20 12.74 8.43 8.94
N GLY A 21 13.96 8.94 9.12
CA GLY A 21 15.08 8.19 9.67
C GLY A 21 15.18 8.32 11.18
N ALA A 22 14.26 7.73 11.96
CA ALA A 22 14.43 7.55 13.40
C ALA A 22 13.48 6.47 13.95
N ALA A 23 14.05 5.51 14.68
CA ALA A 23 13.35 4.53 15.53
C ALA A 23 12.71 3.29 14.87
N THR A 24 13.51 2.43 14.21
CA THR A 24 13.14 1.01 14.12
C THR A 24 14.32 0.13 14.52
N HIS A 25 14.16 -0.62 15.62
CA HIS A 25 15.07 -1.67 16.06
C HIS A 25 15.35 -2.65 14.91
N GLU A 26 16.63 -2.96 14.71
CA GLU A 26 17.18 -3.98 13.78
C GLU A 26 16.58 -4.01 12.36
N GLY A 27 17.02 -3.09 11.50
CA GLY A 27 16.82 -3.19 10.05
C GLY A 27 16.71 -1.86 9.30
N GLY A 28 16.33 -0.78 10.00
CA GLY A 28 15.92 0.48 9.38
C GLY A 28 17.00 1.54 9.16
N LYS A 29 18.29 1.20 9.11
CA LYS A 29 19.31 2.19 8.72
C LYS A 29 19.03 2.62 7.28
N ASN A 30 18.73 3.91 7.10
CA ASN A 30 18.35 4.53 5.83
C ASN A 30 17.01 4.02 5.24
N ALA A 31 16.09 3.45 6.03
CA ALA A 31 14.77 3.14 5.51
C ALA A 31 13.99 4.43 5.21
N VAL A 32 13.29 4.45 4.08
CA VAL A 32 12.48 5.56 3.61
C VAL A 32 11.02 5.13 3.63
N LEU A 33 10.15 5.93 4.27
CA LEU A 33 8.72 5.66 4.26
C LEU A 33 8.15 6.12 2.92
N VAL A 34 7.52 5.18 2.23
CA VAL A 34 6.78 5.46 1.00
C VAL A 34 5.30 5.42 1.32
N GLU A 35 4.59 6.47 0.95
CA GLU A 35 3.13 6.56 1.00
C GLU A 35 2.60 6.64 -0.43
N GLU A 36 1.76 5.70 -0.85
CA GLU A 36 1.20 5.66 -2.21
C GLU A 36 -0.33 5.46 -2.20
N VAL A 37 -1.02 6.08 -3.16
CA VAL A 37 -2.48 5.93 -3.33
C VAL A 37 -2.78 4.84 -4.35
N TYR A 38 -3.44 3.79 -3.90
CA TYR A 38 -3.91 2.70 -4.74
C TYR A 38 -5.39 2.84 -5.05
N VAL A 39 -5.75 2.83 -6.33
CA VAL A 39 -7.14 2.76 -6.77
C VAL A 39 -7.55 1.29 -6.88
N VAL A 40 -8.52 0.89 -6.07
CA VAL A 40 -9.05 -0.47 -6.03
C VAL A 40 -9.63 -0.88 -7.38
N LYS A 41 -9.30 -2.10 -7.81
CA LYS A 41 -9.73 -2.67 -9.09
C LYS A 41 -10.75 -3.80 -8.89
N PRO A 42 -11.53 -4.15 -9.93
CA PRO A 42 -12.40 -5.31 -9.87
C PRO A 42 -11.63 -6.60 -9.54
N GLY A 43 -12.10 -7.33 -8.53
CA GLY A 43 -11.47 -8.57 -8.07
C GLY A 43 -10.38 -8.39 -7.00
N ASP A 44 -10.03 -7.15 -6.65
CA ASP A 44 -9.12 -6.91 -5.53
C ASP A 44 -9.77 -7.28 -4.20
N THR A 45 -8.91 -7.68 -3.26
CA THR A 45 -9.27 -7.86 -1.85
C THR A 45 -8.26 -7.10 -0.99
N LEU A 46 -8.67 -6.63 0.19
CA LEU A 46 -7.72 -6.02 1.13
C LEU A 46 -6.54 -6.95 1.42
N TRP A 47 -6.78 -8.26 1.49
CA TRP A 47 -5.73 -9.26 1.67
C TRP A 47 -4.75 -9.31 0.50
N GLY A 48 -5.23 -9.45 -0.75
CA GLY A 48 -4.37 -9.51 -1.93
C GLY A 48 -3.59 -8.20 -2.17
N ILE A 49 -4.20 -7.05 -1.86
CA ILE A 49 -3.50 -5.76 -1.86
C ILE A 49 -2.42 -5.75 -0.77
N SER A 50 -2.74 -6.20 0.44
CA SER A 50 -1.78 -6.28 1.55
C SER A 50 -0.58 -7.17 1.20
N GLU A 51 -0.82 -8.36 0.64
CA GLU A 51 0.26 -9.25 0.19
C GLU A 51 1.13 -8.59 -0.88
N THR A 52 0.49 -7.87 -1.81
CA THR A 52 1.19 -7.20 -2.91
C THR A 52 2.09 -6.09 -2.43
N TYR A 53 1.61 -5.29 -1.48
CA TYR A 53 2.35 -4.13 -1.01
C TYR A 53 3.30 -4.46 0.14
N LEU A 54 3.03 -5.49 0.94
CA LEU A 54 3.98 -6.01 1.91
C LEU A 54 5.28 -6.47 1.23
N ARG A 55 5.20 -7.04 0.02
CA ARG A 55 6.40 -7.38 -0.78
C ARG A 55 7.26 -6.16 -1.14
N LYS A 56 6.70 -4.95 -1.15
CA LYS A 56 7.45 -3.70 -1.36
C LYS A 56 8.17 -3.22 -0.08
N ASN A 57 7.78 -3.72 1.10
CA ASN A 57 8.38 -3.38 2.40
C ASN A 57 9.76 -4.04 2.55
N THR A 58 10.78 -3.36 2.05
CA THR A 58 12.18 -3.83 2.03
C THR A 58 13.06 -3.18 3.09
N GLY A 59 12.58 -2.11 3.73
CA GLY A 59 13.33 -1.33 4.71
C GLY A 59 13.19 -1.86 6.14
N THR A 60 12.17 -2.66 6.43
CA THR A 60 11.92 -3.24 7.76
C THR A 60 11.32 -4.64 7.63
N ARG A 61 11.18 -5.36 8.74
CA ARG A 61 10.33 -6.57 8.81
C ARG A 61 8.96 -6.15 9.33
N ARG A 62 7.91 -6.60 8.65
CA ARG A 62 6.51 -6.33 9.03
C ARG A 62 5.68 -7.58 8.77
N TYR A 63 4.82 -7.95 9.71
CA TYR A 63 3.93 -9.10 9.52
C TYR A 63 2.69 -8.71 8.69
N ILE A 64 2.07 -9.67 7.99
CA ILE A 64 0.93 -9.38 7.10
C ILE A 64 -0.28 -8.80 7.84
N LEU A 65 -0.53 -9.21 9.08
CA LEU A 65 -1.61 -8.62 9.88
C LEU A 65 -1.27 -7.18 10.29
N GLU A 66 -0.03 -6.90 10.69
CA GLU A 66 0.41 -5.53 10.98
C GLU A 66 0.33 -4.62 9.75
N TYR A 67 0.61 -5.18 8.56
CA TYR A 67 0.45 -4.45 7.30
C TYR A 67 -1.01 -4.12 7.04
N LYS A 68 -1.89 -5.12 7.16
CA LYS A 68 -3.32 -4.95 6.99
C LYS A 68 -3.88 -3.91 7.96
N GLU A 69 -3.54 -3.97 9.25
CA GLU A 69 -3.98 -2.97 10.24
C GLU A 69 -3.49 -1.55 9.87
N GLY A 70 -2.27 -1.42 9.35
CA GLY A 70 -1.80 -0.13 8.83
C GLY A 70 -2.63 0.43 7.67
N ILE A 71 -3.26 -0.44 6.85
CA ILE A 71 -4.22 0.03 5.83
C ILE A 71 -5.45 0.65 6.51
N TYR A 72 -5.95 0.07 7.60
CA TYR A 72 -7.07 0.64 8.36
C TYR A 72 -6.69 1.96 9.04
N GLU A 73 -5.48 2.05 9.61
CA GLU A 73 -4.97 3.28 10.23
C GLU A 73 -4.89 4.43 9.21
N ASN A 74 -4.37 4.15 8.00
CA ASN A 74 -4.27 5.15 6.93
C ASN A 74 -5.62 5.47 6.27
N ASN A 75 -6.61 4.57 6.39
CA ASN A 75 -7.92 4.70 5.76
C ASN A 75 -9.04 4.42 6.77
N PRO A 76 -9.30 5.34 7.74
CA PRO A 76 -10.26 5.10 8.82
C PRO A 76 -11.68 4.75 8.36
N TRP A 77 -12.06 5.21 7.15
CA TRP A 77 -13.34 4.90 6.51
C TRP A 77 -13.56 3.40 6.29
N LEU A 78 -12.49 2.59 6.26
CA LEU A 78 -12.60 1.12 6.18
C LEU A 78 -13.28 0.53 7.41
N VAL A 79 -13.18 1.17 8.58
CA VAL A 79 -13.82 0.69 9.81
C VAL A 79 -15.34 0.73 9.66
N GLU A 80 -15.87 1.88 9.22
CA GLU A 80 -17.31 2.07 8.98
C GLU A 80 -17.85 1.11 7.92
N ARG A 81 -17.03 0.81 6.90
CA ARG A 81 -17.35 -0.15 5.83
C ARG A 81 -16.99 -1.59 6.16
N LYS A 82 -16.56 -1.89 7.39
CA LYS A 82 -16.15 -3.24 7.85
C LYS A 82 -15.14 -3.90 6.91
N GLY A 83 -14.22 -3.12 6.34
CA GLY A 83 -13.21 -3.57 5.38
C GLY A 83 -13.71 -3.83 3.97
N LEU A 84 -14.95 -3.45 3.63
CA LEU A 84 -15.47 -3.59 2.28
C LEU A 84 -14.85 -2.53 1.36
N ILE A 85 -14.24 -2.99 0.27
CA ILE A 85 -13.66 -2.15 -0.78
C ILE A 85 -14.41 -2.28 -2.11
N GLN A 86 -14.70 -1.13 -2.69
CA GLN A 86 -15.31 -0.80 -3.99
C GLN A 86 -14.26 -0.66 -5.11
N PRO A 87 -14.38 -1.19 -6.35
CA PRO A 87 -13.59 -0.65 -7.46
C PRO A 87 -13.74 0.88 -7.57
N GLY A 88 -12.61 1.58 -7.71
CA GLY A 88 -12.55 3.04 -7.69
C GLY A 88 -12.26 3.65 -6.31
N ASP A 89 -12.39 2.90 -5.22
CA ASP A 89 -11.95 3.37 -3.90
C ASP A 89 -10.44 3.68 -3.90
N GLN A 90 -10.05 4.71 -3.17
CA GLN A 90 -8.65 5.08 -2.99
C GLN A 90 -8.16 4.63 -1.62
N LEU A 91 -7.11 3.81 -1.61
CA LEU A 91 -6.43 3.36 -0.42
C LEU A 91 -5.08 4.05 -0.30
N VAL A 92 -4.84 4.72 0.81
CA VAL A 92 -3.51 5.21 1.20
C VAL A 92 -2.72 4.05 1.81
N LEU A 93 -1.63 3.66 1.17
CA LEU A 93 -0.82 2.50 1.54
C LEU A 93 0.60 2.95 1.88
N THR A 94 1.16 2.41 2.97
CA THR A 94 2.50 2.77 3.44
C THR A 94 3.41 1.57 3.59
N TYR A 95 4.65 1.70 3.12
CA TYR A 95 5.69 0.69 3.28
C TYR A 95 7.07 1.32 3.38
N TRP A 96 7.97 0.64 4.08
CA TRP A 96 9.36 1.05 4.22
C TRP A 96 10.18 0.49 3.06
N LYS A 97 10.81 1.36 2.29
CA LYS A 97 11.80 0.97 1.28
C LYS A 97 13.20 1.11 1.87
N LYS A 98 14.11 0.17 1.60
CA LYS A 98 15.53 0.38 1.92
C LYS A 98 16.03 1.56 1.09
N GLY A 99 16.52 2.61 1.74
CA GLY A 99 17.11 3.76 1.06
C GLY A 99 18.46 3.40 0.45
N ASP A 100 18.84 4.15 -0.57
CA ASP A 100 20.14 4.00 -1.20
C ASP A 100 21.23 4.33 -0.17
N THR A 101 22.30 3.53 -0.18
CA THR A 101 23.48 3.83 0.64
C THR A 101 24.23 4.96 -0.08
N PRO A 102 24.64 6.04 0.60
CA PRO A 102 25.44 7.09 -0.02
C PRO A 102 26.78 6.55 -0.53
#